data_AF-A0A7W7ILN9-F1
#
_entry.id   AF-A0A7W7ILN9-F1
#
_cell.length_a   1.000
_cell.length_b   1.000
_cell.length_c   1.000
_cell.angle_alpha   90.00
_cell.angle_beta   90.00
_cell.angle_gamma   90.00
#
_symmetry.space_group_name_H-M   'P 1'
#
loop_
_entity.id
_entity.type
_entity.pdbx_description
1 polymer ?
#
loop_
_entity_poly.entity_id
_entity_poly.type
_entity_poly.pdbx_seq_one_letter_code
_entity_poly.pdbx_strand_id
1 'polypeptide(L)'
;MSQYDAKGLLSAVAAELDDIRAGVDEAGGLVSELLRLAPAEQRLTFLTRMQAFDVLSQRVDALAGLASALSEDQPMDTALAALPLAEMADRLRELSFRGRPLSEPAPAAVAGDLLLFD
;
A
#
# COMPACT_ATOMS: atom_id res chain seq x y z
N MET A 1 10.96 23.09 -15.32
CA MET A 1 9.97 23.06 -14.23
C MET A 1 10.66 23.56 -12.97
N SER A 2 10.15 24.62 -12.35
CA SER A 2 10.74 25.22 -11.14
C SER A 2 10.44 24.31 -9.93
N GLN A 3 11.28 24.31 -8.89
CA GLN A 3 11.02 23.55 -7.67
C GLN A 3 9.65 23.88 -7.03
N TYR A 4 9.18 25.12 -7.22
CA TYR A 4 7.85 25.57 -6.83
C TYR A 4 6.70 24.89 -7.61
N ASP A 5 6.95 24.53 -8.87
CA ASP A 5 5.99 23.84 -9.74
C ASP A 5 5.79 22.38 -9.30
N ALA A 6 6.89 21.71 -8.92
CA ALA A 6 6.83 20.34 -8.40
C ALA A 6 6.10 20.25 -7.05
N LYS A 7 6.34 21.21 -6.13
CA LYS A 7 5.62 21.27 -4.85
C LYS A 7 4.14 21.55 -5.01
N GLY A 8 3.79 22.49 -5.89
CA GLY A 8 2.40 22.79 -6.21
C GLY A 8 1.67 21.56 -6.76
N LEU A 9 2.33 20.79 -7.63
CA LEU A 9 1.78 19.54 -8.16
C LEU A 9 1.59 18.48 -7.06
N LEU A 10 2.59 18.28 -6.19
CA LEU A 10 2.50 17.32 -5.08
C LEU A 10 1.37 17.67 -4.10
N SER A 11 1.22 18.96 -3.79
CA SER A 11 0.12 19.45 -2.96
C SER A 11 -1.25 19.21 -3.62
N ALA A 12 -1.38 19.50 -4.91
CA ALA A 12 -2.62 19.22 -5.65
C ALA A 12 -2.94 17.72 -5.73
N VAL A 13 -1.92 16.87 -5.90
CA VAL A 13 -2.08 15.42 -5.90
C VAL A 13 -2.49 14.92 -4.51
N ALA A 14 -1.92 15.45 -3.43
CA ALA A 14 -2.34 15.11 -2.07
C ALA A 14 -3.82 15.42 -1.86
N ALA A 15 -4.26 16.63 -2.25
CA ALA A 15 -5.66 17.04 -2.14
C ALA A 15 -6.62 16.15 -2.96
N GLU A 16 -6.27 15.82 -4.20
CA GLU A 16 -7.08 14.91 -5.02
C GLU A 16 -7.16 13.51 -4.41
N LEU A 17 -6.07 13.00 -3.83
CA LEU A 17 -6.06 11.70 -3.17
C LEU A 17 -6.92 11.70 -1.89
N ASP A 18 -6.93 12.80 -1.13
CA ASP A 18 -7.80 12.97 0.03
C ASP A 18 -9.29 13.00 -0.38
N ASP A 19 -9.62 13.70 -1.47
CA ASP A 19 -10.98 13.71 -2.02
C ASP A 19 -11.42 12.32 -2.50
N ILE A 20 -10.54 11.59 -3.20
CA ILE A 20 -10.79 10.20 -3.62
C ILE A 20 -11.01 9.32 -2.39
N ARG A 21 -10.19 9.47 -1.34
CA ARG A 21 -10.33 8.71 -0.09
C ARG A 21 -11.69 8.96 0.54
N ALA A 22 -12.12 10.22 0.64
CA ALA A 22 -13.42 10.55 1.22
C ALA A 22 -14.57 9.84 0.47
N GLY A 23 -14.51 9.80 -0.87
CA GLY A 23 -15.48 9.06 -1.68
C GLY A 23 -15.39 7.53 -1.51
N VAL A 24 -14.19 6.98 -1.32
CA VAL A 24 -13.96 5.56 -1.03
C VAL A 24 -14.54 5.17 0.33
N ASP A 25 -14.37 6.01 1.35
CA ASP A 25 -14.89 5.78 2.70
C ASP A 25 -16.43 5.83 2.72
N GLU A 26 -17.04 6.78 1.99
CA GLU A 26 -18.50 6.83 1.79
C GLU A 26 -19.02 5.57 1.11
N ALA A 27 -18.39 5.13 0.02
CA ALA A 27 -18.75 3.89 -0.67
C ALA A 27 -18.59 2.66 0.23
N GLY A 28 -17.52 2.60 1.04
CA GLY A 28 -17.30 1.55 2.03
C GLY A 28 -18.39 1.50 3.10
N GLY A 29 -18.88 2.66 3.54
CA GLY A 29 -20.04 2.79 4.42
C GLY A 29 -21.31 2.18 3.80
N LEU A 30 -21.64 2.57 2.56
CA LEU A 30 -22.79 2.02 1.83
C LEU A 30 -22.70 0.49 1.65
N VAL A 31 -21.52 -0.02 1.29
CA VAL A 31 -21.32 -1.48 1.16
C VAL A 31 -21.49 -2.18 2.50
N SER A 32 -21.01 -1.58 3.60
CA SER A 32 -21.18 -2.13 4.95
C SER A 32 -22.65 -2.20 5.36
N GLU A 33 -23.45 -1.18 5.02
CA GLU A 33 -24.90 -1.19 5.23
C GLU A 33 -25.59 -2.31 4.43
N LEU A 34 -25.23 -2.46 3.15
CA LEU A 34 -25.75 -3.53 2.30
C LEU A 34 -25.36 -4.93 2.83
N LEU A 35 -24.14 -5.09 3.34
CA LEU A 35 -23.68 -6.36 3.92
C LEU A 35 -24.44 -6.77 5.17
N ARG A 36 -24.92 -5.79 5.94
CA ARG A 36 -25.78 -6.06 7.09
C ARG A 36 -27.11 -6.69 6.67
N LEU A 37 -27.59 -6.39 5.46
CA LEU A 37 -28.83 -6.93 4.89
C LEU A 37 -28.61 -8.24 4.12
N ALA A 38 -27.36 -8.60 3.79
CA ALA A 38 -27.04 -9.79 3.01
C ALA A 38 -27.30 -11.09 3.80
N PRO A 39 -27.70 -12.19 3.13
CA PRO A 39 -27.79 -13.52 3.73
C PRO A 39 -26.47 -13.98 4.36
N ALA A 40 -26.56 -14.75 5.44
CA ALA A 40 -25.39 -15.17 6.21
C ALA A 40 -24.39 -16.01 5.38
N GLU A 41 -24.86 -16.80 4.41
CA GLU A 41 -23.97 -17.62 3.58
C GLU A 41 -23.06 -16.79 2.66
N GLN A 42 -23.52 -15.61 2.23
CA GLN A 42 -22.78 -14.75 1.30
C GLN A 42 -21.93 -13.69 2.01
N ARG A 43 -22.31 -13.34 3.25
CA ARG A 43 -21.67 -12.29 4.05
C ARG A 43 -20.17 -12.53 4.23
N LEU A 44 -19.75 -13.78 4.45
CA LEU A 44 -18.35 -14.11 4.70
C LEU A 44 -17.47 -13.85 3.46
N THR A 45 -17.95 -14.23 2.28
CA THR A 45 -17.25 -13.96 1.00
C THR A 45 -17.09 -12.47 0.74
N PHE A 46 -18.13 -11.68 1.04
CA PHE A 46 -18.06 -10.24 0.85
C PHE A 46 -17.20 -9.53 1.90
N LEU A 47 -17.16 -10.02 3.14
CA LEU A 47 -16.26 -9.50 4.16
C LEU A 47 -14.78 -9.65 3.74
N THR A 48 -14.38 -10.77 3.15
CA THR A 48 -13.03 -10.93 2.60
C THR A 48 -12.74 -9.95 1.45
N ARG A 49 -13.73 -9.67 0.59
CA ARG A 49 -13.58 -8.66 -0.47
C ARG A 49 -13.49 -7.24 0.11
N MET A 50 -14.22 -6.95 1.18
CA MET A 50 -14.14 -5.68 1.90
C MET A 50 -12.77 -5.47 2.57
N GLN A 51 -12.10 -6.53 3.04
CA GLN A 51 -10.73 -6.41 3.53
C GLN A 51 -9.77 -5.94 2.44
N ALA A 52 -9.91 -6.44 1.20
CA ALA A 52 -9.11 -5.97 0.08
C ALA A 52 -9.41 -4.51 -0.27
N PHE A 53 -10.66 -4.07 -0.12
CA PHE A 53 -11.08 -2.68 -0.31
C PHE A 53 -10.48 -1.75 0.76
N ASP A 54 -10.50 -2.15 2.03
CA ASP A 54 -9.91 -1.41 3.14
C ASP A 54 -8.39 -1.22 2.96
N VAL A 55 -7.69 -2.27 2.53
CA VAL A 55 -6.27 -2.18 2.16
C VAL A 55 -6.03 -1.16 1.03
N LEU A 56 -6.92 -1.08 0.04
CA LEU A 56 -6.81 -0.07 -1.01
C LEU A 56 -7.05 1.34 -0.48
N SER A 57 -8.03 1.54 0.42
CA SER A 57 -8.26 2.85 1.06
C SER A 57 -7.03 3.33 1.85
N GLN A 58 -6.45 2.43 2.67
CA GLN A 58 -5.23 2.71 3.42
C GLN A 58 -4.03 3.07 2.52
N ARG A 59 -3.97 2.52 1.30
CA ARG A 59 -2.92 2.87 0.33
C ARG A 59 -3.12 4.26 -0.27
N VAL A 60 -4.36 4.66 -0.53
CA VAL A 60 -4.68 6.01 -1.02
C VAL A 60 -4.31 7.03 0.05
N ASP A 61 -4.68 6.78 1.31
CA ASP A 61 -4.30 7.60 2.46
C ASP A 61 -2.77 7.77 2.58
N ALA A 62 -2.05 6.66 2.53
CA ALA A 62 -0.59 6.67 2.59
C ALA A 62 0.07 7.47 1.46
N LEU A 63 -0.49 7.43 0.25
CA LEU A 63 -0.01 8.21 -0.89
C LEU A 63 -0.33 9.70 -0.76
N ALA A 64 -1.50 10.03 -0.23
CA ALA A 64 -1.87 11.42 0.08
C ALA A 64 -0.91 12.02 1.11
N GLY A 65 -0.67 11.30 2.21
CA GLY A 65 0.28 11.69 3.25
C GLY A 65 1.71 11.84 2.73
N LEU A 66 2.18 10.91 1.87
CA LEU A 66 3.50 11.00 1.24
C LEU A 66 3.60 12.25 0.33
N ALA A 67 2.62 12.47 -0.53
CA ALA A 67 2.61 13.61 -1.45
C ALA A 67 2.58 14.94 -0.69
N SER A 68 1.79 15.03 0.38
CA SER A 68 1.75 16.18 1.29
C SER A 68 3.12 16.41 1.95
N ALA A 69 3.69 15.39 2.59
CA ALA A 69 4.99 15.50 3.26
C ALA A 69 6.13 15.92 2.31
N LEU A 70 6.12 15.42 1.07
CA LEU A 70 7.07 15.83 0.04
C LEU A 70 6.85 17.29 -0.42
N SER A 71 5.59 17.74 -0.51
CA SER A 71 5.29 19.13 -0.88
C SER A 71 5.76 20.14 0.19
N GLU A 72 5.80 19.69 1.44
CA GLU A 72 6.22 20.46 2.62
C GLU A 72 7.73 20.38 2.91
N ASP A 73 8.53 19.72 2.06
CA ASP A 73 9.96 19.43 2.29
C ASP A 73 10.23 18.70 3.62
N GLN A 74 9.32 17.85 4.08
CA GLN A 74 9.59 17.05 5.28
C GLN A 74 10.74 16.05 5.04
N PRO A 75 11.50 15.67 6.08
CA PRO A 75 12.51 14.63 5.99
C PRO A 75 11.95 13.33 5.41
N MET A 76 12.74 12.65 4.58
CA MET A 76 12.27 11.47 3.86
C MET A 76 11.82 10.35 4.81
N ASP A 77 12.48 10.19 5.96
CA ASP A 77 12.10 9.21 6.98
C ASP A 77 10.69 9.48 7.54
N THR A 78 10.33 10.75 7.71
CA THR A 78 9.00 11.18 8.15
C THR A 78 7.96 10.92 7.07
N ALA A 79 8.27 11.27 5.82
CA ALA A 79 7.39 11.08 4.69
C ALA A 79 7.15 9.59 4.37
N LEU A 80 8.15 8.73 4.56
CA LEU A 80 8.02 7.28 4.39
C LEU A 80 7.30 6.58 5.55
N ALA A 81 7.29 7.17 6.75
CA ALA A 81 6.57 6.60 7.90
C ALA A 81 5.05 6.50 7.68
N ALA A 82 4.50 7.28 6.75
CA ALA A 82 3.10 7.21 6.34
C ALA A 82 2.77 5.99 5.46
N LEU A 83 3.77 5.29 4.92
CA LEU A 83 3.56 4.16 4.01
C LEU A 83 3.40 2.82 4.75
N PRO A 84 2.41 1.99 4.39
CA PRO A 84 2.27 0.63 4.91
C PRO A 84 3.52 -0.21 4.64
N LEU A 85 4.06 -0.83 5.69
CA LEU A 85 5.27 -1.65 5.62
C LEU A 85 5.14 -2.86 4.68
N ALA A 86 3.94 -3.44 4.56
CA ALA A 86 3.67 -4.55 3.67
C ALA A 86 3.94 -4.18 2.19
N GLU A 87 3.50 -2.99 1.79
CA GLU A 87 3.69 -2.49 0.42
C GLU A 87 5.16 -2.09 0.16
N MET A 88 5.85 -1.53 1.17
CA MET A 88 7.30 -1.30 1.07
C MET A 88 8.07 -2.60 0.91
N ALA A 89 7.72 -3.64 1.67
CA ALA A 89 8.35 -4.95 1.59
C ALA A 89 8.17 -5.57 0.19
N ASP A 90 6.98 -5.46 -0.39
CA ASP A 90 6.71 -5.99 -1.73
C ASP A 90 7.45 -5.21 -2.83
N ARG A 91 7.54 -3.88 -2.73
CA ARG A 91 8.35 -3.06 -3.66
C ARG A 91 9.84 -3.35 -3.52
N LEU A 92 10.35 -3.51 -2.30
CA LEU A 92 11.75 -3.87 -2.06
C LEU A 92 12.07 -5.26 -2.60
N ARG A 93 11.16 -6.22 -2.46
CA ARG A 93 11.26 -7.54 -3.11
C ARG A 93 11.30 -7.39 -4.62
N GLU A 94 10.36 -6.65 -5.22
CA GLU A 94 10.30 -6.45 -6.66
C GLU A 94 11.57 -5.78 -7.22
N LEU A 95 12.11 -4.77 -6.53
CA LEU A 95 13.40 -4.15 -6.89
C LEU A 95 14.58 -5.12 -6.75
N SER A 96 14.56 -5.95 -5.71
CA SER A 96 15.56 -7.01 -5.52
C SER A 96 15.52 -8.05 -6.64
N PHE A 97 14.35 -8.32 -7.22
CA PHE A 97 14.19 -9.20 -8.38
C PHE A 97 14.60 -8.54 -9.70
N ARG A 98 14.36 -7.22 -9.89
CA ARG A 98 14.77 -6.49 -11.11
C ARG A 98 16.28 -6.22 -11.19
N GLY A 99 16.99 -6.24 -10.06
CA GLY A 99 18.44 -6.02 -10.00
C GLY A 99 19.30 -7.28 -10.20
N ARG A 100 18.70 -8.48 -10.28
CA ARG A 100 19.46 -9.72 -10.49
C ARG A 100 19.55 -9.98 -12.00
N PRO A 101 20.76 -9.98 -12.62
CA PRO A 101 20.88 -10.58 -13.94
C PRO A 101 20.38 -12.02 -13.85
N LEU A 102 19.74 -12.51 -14.92
CA LEU A 102 19.24 -13.88 -15.06
C LEU A 102 20.44 -14.85 -15.11
N SER A 103 21.22 -14.93 -14.03
CA SER A 103 22.40 -15.76 -13.91
C SER A 103 22.06 -16.94 -13.02
N GLU A 104 21.75 -18.02 -13.73
CA GLU A 104 21.77 -19.43 -13.37
C GLU A 104 20.79 -19.90 -12.27
N PRO A 105 20.14 -21.07 -12.47
CA PRO A 105 19.34 -21.70 -11.43
C PRO A 105 20.25 -21.96 -10.23
N ALA A 106 19.86 -21.44 -9.06
CA ALA A 106 20.52 -21.77 -7.82
C ALA A 106 20.52 -23.31 -7.66
N PRO A 107 21.65 -23.94 -7.31
CA PRO A 107 21.66 -25.38 -7.06
C PRO A 107 20.65 -25.68 -5.96
N ALA A 108 19.84 -26.71 -6.19
CA ALA A 108 18.77 -27.14 -5.30
C ALA A 108 19.30 -27.18 -3.86
N ALA A 109 18.70 -26.36 -2.99
CA ALA A 109 18.96 -26.42 -1.56
C ALA A 109 18.61 -27.85 -1.11
N VAL A 110 19.62 -28.61 -0.73
CA VAL A 110 19.46 -29.92 -0.12
C VAL A 110 18.69 -29.69 1.18
N ALA A 111 17.48 -30.23 1.24
CA ALA A 111 16.67 -30.23 2.43
C ALA A 111 17.41 -31.02 3.52
N GLY A 112 17.72 -30.35 4.63
CA GLY A 112 18.23 -30.99 5.84
C GLY A 112 19.62 -30.49 6.24
N ASP A 113 19.66 -29.34 6.89
CA ASP A 113 20.48 -29.16 8.09
C ASP A 113 20.02 -27.90 8.83
N LEU A 114 18.99 -28.09 9.66
CA LEU A 114 18.72 -27.19 10.78
C LEU A 114 19.79 -27.49 11.83
N LEU A 115 20.91 -26.77 11.77
CA LEU A 115 21.90 -26.77 12.86
C LEU A 115 21.29 -26.04 14.06
N LEU A 116 20.60 -26.82 14.89
CA LEU A 116 20.21 -26.46 16.24
C LEU A 116 21.47 -26.49 17.11
N PHE A 117 21.87 -25.30 17.58
CA PHE A 117 22.73 -24.97 18.73
C PHE A 117 23.81 -25.98 19.16
N ASP A 118 25.07 -25.52 19.14
CA ASP A 118 26.05 -25.81 20.19
C ASP A 118 26.40 -24.50 20.92
#